data_AF-A0A3D1CVU6-F1
#
_entry.id   AF-A0A3D1CVU6-F1
#
_cell.length_a   1.000
_cell.length_b   1.000
_cell.length_c   1.000
_cell.angle_alpha   90.00
_cell.angle_beta   90.00
_cell.angle_gamma   90.00
#
_symmetry.space_group_name_H-M   'P 1'
#
loop_
_entity.id
_entity.type
_entity.pdbx_description
1 polymer ?
#
loop_
_entity_poly.entity_id
_entity_poly.type
_entity_poly.pdbx_seq_one_letter_code
_entity_poly.pdbx_strand_id
1 'polypeptide(L)' 'MNQYPKIGIRPTIDGRQGGVRESLEEKTMNLAKSVARLIESNVKNSDGSPV' A
#
# COMPACT_ATOMS: atom_id res chain seq x y z
N MET A 1 4.88 24.68 -1.80
CA MET A 1 4.96 23.21 -1.70
C MET A 1 4.15 22.65 -2.85
N ASN A 2 4.78 21.97 -3.81
CA ASN A 2 4.03 21.29 -4.86
C ASN A 2 3.19 20.19 -4.22
N GLN A 3 1.90 20.15 -4.56
CA GLN A 3 1.04 19.02 -4.21
C GLN A 3 1.08 18.02 -5.35
N TYR A 4 1.89 16.97 -5.19
CA TYR A 4 1.89 15.86 -6.13
C TYR A 4 0.70 14.93 -5.89
N PRO A 5 0.20 14.26 -6.94
CA PRO A 5 -0.82 13.24 -6.78
C PRO A 5 -0.29 12.09 -5.93
N LYS A 6 -1.17 11.51 -5.10
CA LYS A 6 -0.84 10.37 -4.24
C LYS A 6 -1.40 9.08 -4.81
N ILE A 7 -0.73 7.97 -4.53
CA ILE A 7 -1.23 6.64 -4.88
C ILE A 7 -1.90 6.01 -3.66
N GLY A 8 -3.20 5.74 -3.79
CA GLY A 8 -3.96 5.05 -2.74
C GLY A 8 -3.88 3.53 -2.89
N ILE A 9 -3.21 2.85 -1.95
CA ILE A 9 -3.16 1.38 -1.90
C ILE A 9 -4.25 0.86 -0.97
N ARG A 10 -5.17 0.06 -1.49
CA ARG A 10 -6.35 -0.43 -0.75
C ARG A 10 -6.26 -1.95 -0.56
N PRO A 11 -5.78 -2.44 0.61
CA PRO A 11 -5.80 -3.87 0.90
C PRO A 11 -7.25 -4.34 1.06
N THR A 12 -7.71 -5.16 0.11
CA THR A 12 -9.00 -5.85 0.19
C THR A 12 -8.79 -7.26 0.70
N ILE A 13 -9.66 -7.73 1.59
CA ILE A 13 -9.56 -9.01 2.27
C ILE A 13 -10.94 -9.68 2.33
N ASP A 14 -10.94 -10.99 2.55
CA ASP A 14 -12.15 -11.73 2.91
C ASP A 14 -12.74 -11.19 4.23
N GLY A 15 -14.04 -10.89 4.23
CA GLY A 15 -14.75 -10.32 5.38
C GLY A 15 -15.26 -11.35 6.39
N ARG A 16 -15.16 -12.64 6.11
CA ARG A 16 -15.64 -13.71 7.01
C ARG A 16 -14.84 -13.69 8.31
N GLN A 17 -15.56 -13.63 9.43
CA GLN A 17 -15.00 -13.66 10.78
C GLN A 17 -14.91 -15.10 11.32
N GLY A 18 -14.27 -15.28 12.47
CA GLY A 18 -14.15 -16.59 13.11
C GLY A 18 -12.88 -17.34 12.71
N GLY A 19 -11.81 -16.60 12.42
CA GLY A 19 -10.48 -17.12 12.12
C GLY A 19 -10.03 -16.91 10.67
N VAL A 20 -10.96 -16.66 9.73
CA VAL A 20 -10.62 -16.45 8.32
C VAL A 20 -9.95 -15.09 8.14
N ARG A 21 -10.68 -13.99 8.39
CA ARG A 21 -10.14 -12.63 8.26
C ARG A 21 -8.90 -12.42 9.14
N GLU A 22 -8.97 -12.85 10.39
CA GLU A 22 -7.92 -12.71 11.39
C GLU A 22 -6.61 -13.37 10.93
N SER A 23 -6.70 -14.51 10.24
CA SER A 23 -5.52 -15.19 9.67
C SER A 23 -4.90 -14.49 8.45
N LEU A 24 -5.65 -13.59 7.81
CA LEU A 24 -5.27 -12.95 6.55
C LEU A 24 -4.86 -11.49 6.72
N GLU A 25 -5.28 -10.81 7.78
CA GLU A 25 -5.07 -9.36 8.02
C GLU A 25 -3.59 -8.96 7.92
N GLU A 26 -2.71 -9.63 8.67
CA GLU A 26 -1.29 -9.30 8.69
C GLU A 26 -0.65 -9.44 7.30
N LYS A 27 -0.89 -10.57 6.63
CA LYS A 27 -0.35 -10.85 5.31
C LYS A 27 -0.85 -9.82 4.28
N THR A 28 -2.13 -9.48 4.34
CA THR A 28 -2.75 -8.54 3.39
C THR A 28 -2.19 -7.12 3.59
N MET A 29 -2.01 -6.69 4.84
CA MET A 29 -1.41 -5.40 5.14
C MET A 29 0.09 -5.34 4.79
N ASN A 30 0.83 -6.43 5.00
CA ASN A 30 2.24 -6.52 4.64
C ASN A 30 2.46 -6.47 3.12
N LEU A 31 1.54 -7.02 2.32
CA LEU A 31 1.54 -6.85 0.88
C LEU A 31 1.35 -5.39 0.48
N ALA A 32 0.35 -4.70 1.05
CA ALA A 32 0.12 -3.28 0.78
C ALA A 32 1.34 -2.40 1.12
N LYS A 33 1.99 -2.65 2.27
CA LYS A 33 3.24 -1.97 2.67
C LYS A 33 4.39 -2.26 1.72
N SER A 34 4.50 -3.48 1.21
CA SER A 34 5.56 -3.87 0.28
C SER A 34 5.38 -3.22 -1.09
N VAL A 35 4.13 -3.09 -1.56
CA VAL A 35 3.80 -2.33 -2.77
C VAL A 35 4.12 -0.85 -2.60
N ALA A 36 3.77 -0.25 -1.46
CA ALA A 36 4.10 1.15 -1.17
C ALA A 36 5.62 1.40 -1.28
N ARG A 37 6.43 0.56 -0.61
CA ARG A 37 7.90 0.64 -0.68
C ARG A 37 8.45 0.46 -2.09
N LEU A 38 7.87 -0.47 -2.88
CA LEU A 38 8.30 -0.69 -4.26
C LEU A 38 8.08 0.56 -5.11
N ILE A 39 6.92 1.21 -4.96
CA ILE A 39 6.58 2.43 -5.70
C ILE A 39 7.48 3.58 -5.27
N GLU A 40 7.59 3.85 -3.97
CA GLU A 40 8.43 4.92 -3.41
C GLU A 40 9.92 4.79 -3.81
N SER A 41 10.42 3.55 -3.95
CA SER A 41 11.82 3.31 -4.31
C SER A 41 12.12 3.41 -5.82
N ASN A 42 11.12 3.36 -6.69
CA ASN A 42 11.32 3.29 -8.14
C ASN A 42 10.67 4.45 -8.92
N VAL A 43 9.64 5.11 -8.37
CA VAL A 43 8.91 6.18 -9.05
C VAL A 43 9.17 7.51 -8.35
N LYS A 44 9.43 8.55 -9.14
CA LYS A 44 9.70 9.90 -8.67
C LYS A 44 8.73 10.90 -9.29
N ASN A 45 8.44 11.95 -8.56
CA ASN A 45 7.78 13.15 -9.05
C ASN A 45 8.70 13.92 -10.01
N SER A 46 8.14 14.93 -10.68
CA SER A 46 8.88 15.75 -11.65
C SER A 46 10.06 16.52 -11.04
N ASP A 47 10.09 16.75 -9.73
CA ASP A 47 11.21 17.36 -9.01
C ASP A 47 12.23 16.34 -8.47
N GLY A 48 12.05 15.06 -8.76
CA GLY A 48 12.92 13.98 -8.30
C GLY A 48 12.64 13.48 -6.88
N SER A 49 11.68 14.07 -6.14
CA SER A 49 11.21 13.49 -4.88
C SER A 49 10.48 12.16 -5.12
N PRO A 50 10.56 11.18 -4.21
CA PRO A 50 9.73 9.97 -4.29
C PRO A 50 8.24 10.32 -4.34
N VAL A 51 7.47 9.51 -5.07
CA VAL A 51 6.00 9.59 -5.11
C VAL A 51 5.40 9.28 -3.75
#